data_AF-A0A101H183-F1
#
_entry.id   AF-A0A101H183-F1
#
_cell.length_a   1.000
_cell.length_b   1.000
_cell.length_c   1.000
_cell.angle_alpha   90.00
_cell.angle_beta   90.00
_cell.angle_gamma   90.00
#
_symmetry.space_group_name_H-M   'P 1'
#
loop_
_entity.id
_entity.type
_entity.pdbx_description
1 polymer ?
#
loop_
_entity_poly.entity_id
_entity_poly.type
_entity_poly.pdbx_seq_one_letter_code
_entity_poly.pdbx_strand_id
1 'polypeptide(L)'
;EDKEKREIMIKAFKSDYYLCSANAITENGEILLLDGSGNRAAAVTFGPKKVIFVAGINKVVNDLDAGIKRIKSIAPMNAKRLNLHTPCATTGFCSECSSEERICETYSIIIDSRRRPWRYTIVLVGEELGL
;
A
#
# COMPACT_ATOMS: atom_id res chain seq x y z
N GLU A 1 -17.25 -11.26 2.02
CA GLU A 1 -16.04 -11.01 2.83
C GLU A 1 -16.01 -11.99 4.00
N ASP A 2 -14.85 -12.58 4.29
CA ASP A 2 -14.68 -13.52 5.40
C ASP A 2 -14.80 -12.75 6.73
N LYS A 3 -15.83 -13.08 7.53
CA LYS A 3 -16.15 -12.35 8.78
C LYS A 3 -14.97 -12.36 9.75
N GLU A 4 -14.24 -13.46 9.84
CA GLU A 4 -13.10 -13.58 10.74
C GLU A 4 -11.96 -12.65 10.31
N LYS A 5 -11.64 -12.62 9.01
CA LYS A 5 -10.63 -11.69 8.47
C LYS A 5 -11.01 -10.24 8.76
N ARG A 6 -12.28 -9.88 8.55
CA ARG A 6 -12.78 -8.54 8.80
C ARG A 6 -12.66 -8.16 10.28
N GLU A 7 -12.99 -9.07 11.20
CA GLU A 7 -12.84 -8.83 12.64
C GLU A 7 -11.38 -8.63 13.06
N ILE A 8 -10.46 -9.44 12.50
CA ILE A 8 -9.02 -9.28 12.74
C ILE A 8 -8.53 -7.92 12.24
N MET A 9 -8.97 -7.48 11.06
CA MET A 9 -8.63 -6.16 10.53
C MET A 9 -9.14 -5.03 11.42
N ILE A 10 -10.34 -5.15 12.00
CA ILE A 10 -10.84 -4.18 12.98
C ILE A 10 -9.98 -4.20 14.26
N LYS A 11 -9.63 -5.39 14.77
CA LYS A 11 -8.80 -5.52 15.98
C LYS A 11 -7.45 -4.84 15.83
N ALA A 12 -6.88 -4.80 14.62
CA ALA A 12 -5.63 -4.08 14.35
C ALA A 12 -5.68 -2.59 14.73
N PHE A 13 -6.86 -1.95 14.72
CA PHE A 13 -7.00 -0.54 15.10
C PHE A 13 -6.79 -0.29 16.60
N LYS A 14 -6.86 -1.34 17.43
CA LYS A 14 -6.62 -1.27 18.87
C LYS A 14 -5.16 -1.51 19.25
N SER A 15 -4.29 -1.79 18.28
CA SER A 15 -2.85 -1.99 18.53
C SER A 15 -2.13 -0.66 18.81
N ASP A 16 -1.00 -0.75 19.52
CA ASP A 16 -0.12 0.40 19.75
C ASP A 16 0.66 0.79 18.48
N TYR A 17 1.07 -0.21 17.70
CA TYR A 17 1.86 -0.10 16.49
C TYR A 17 1.18 -0.81 15.32
N TYR A 18 1.10 -0.13 14.18
CA TYR A 18 0.74 -0.74 12.91
C TYR A 18 1.98 -0.95 12.05
N LEU A 19 2.25 -2.18 11.64
CA LEU A 19 3.37 -2.51 10.76
C LEU A 19 2.86 -2.77 9.35
N CYS A 20 3.43 -2.09 8.35
CA CYS A 20 3.09 -2.30 6.95
C CYS A 20 4.24 -1.93 6.00
N SER A 21 4.03 -2.17 4.70
CA SER A 21 4.89 -1.66 3.62
C SER A 21 4.16 -0.56 2.86
N ALA A 22 4.94 0.26 2.16
CA ALA A 22 4.44 1.19 1.14
C ALA A 22 4.36 0.51 -0.23
N ASN A 23 3.59 1.10 -1.15
CA ASN A 23 3.66 0.75 -2.57
C ASN A 23 4.71 1.59 -3.31
N ALA A 24 4.91 2.84 -2.91
CA ALA A 24 6.01 3.69 -3.34
C ALA A 24 6.30 4.74 -2.26
N ILE A 25 7.54 5.21 -2.21
CA ILE A 25 7.98 6.33 -1.37
C ILE A 25 8.73 7.29 -2.28
N THR A 26 8.35 8.56 -2.32
CA THR A 26 9.06 9.53 -3.15
C THR A 26 10.36 10.00 -2.49
N GLU A 27 11.27 10.60 -3.25
CA GLU A 27 12.48 11.24 -2.73
C GLU A 27 12.17 12.40 -1.77
N ASN A 28 11.00 13.02 -1.91
CA ASN A 28 10.49 14.06 -1.00
C ASN A 28 9.84 13.48 0.28
N GLY A 29 9.73 12.15 0.38
CA GLY A 29 9.20 11.46 1.55
C GLY A 29 7.68 11.26 1.55
N GLU A 30 6.99 11.49 0.43
CA GLU A 30 5.57 11.14 0.30
C GLU A 30 5.40 9.62 0.18
N ILE A 31 4.42 9.07 0.90
CA ILE A 31 4.16 7.63 0.91
C ILE A 31 2.88 7.35 0.14
N LEU A 32 2.96 6.48 -0.88
CA LEU A 32 1.82 6.04 -1.67
C LEU A 32 1.38 4.65 -1.25
N LEU A 33 0.07 4.51 -1.04
CA LEU A 33 -0.62 3.25 -0.76
C LEU A 33 -1.72 3.05 -1.79
N LEU A 34 -1.82 1.82 -2.29
CA LEU A 34 -2.94 1.36 -3.11
C LEU A 34 -3.58 0.15 -2.42
N ASP A 35 -4.84 0.28 -2.05
CA ASP A 35 -5.59 -0.75 -1.34
C ASP A 35 -6.84 -1.17 -2.11
N GLY A 36 -7.21 -2.45 -1.97
CA GLY A 36 -8.50 -2.98 -2.40
C GLY A 36 -9.55 -2.65 -1.35
N SER A 37 -9.54 -3.38 -0.23
CA SER A 37 -10.51 -3.20 0.87
C SER A 37 -10.30 -1.95 1.74
N GLY A 38 -9.29 -1.13 1.46
CA GLY A 38 -8.99 0.09 2.22
C GLY A 38 -8.52 -0.11 3.66
N ASN A 39 -8.36 -1.36 4.12
CA ASN A 39 -8.01 -1.68 5.50
C ASN A 39 -6.68 -1.07 5.96
N ARG A 40 -5.63 -1.13 5.13
CA ARG A 40 -4.32 -0.56 5.40
C ARG A 40 -4.37 0.97 5.37
N ALA A 41 -4.92 1.57 4.31
CA ALA A 41 -5.13 3.03 4.25
C ALA A 41 -5.83 3.56 5.50
N ALA A 42 -6.91 2.91 5.95
CA ALA A 42 -7.64 3.31 7.14
C ALA A 42 -6.80 3.15 8.44
N ALA A 43 -6.09 2.04 8.60
CA ALA A 43 -5.24 1.81 9.78
C ALA A 43 -4.08 2.81 9.86
N VAL A 44 -3.46 3.11 8.72
CA VAL A 44 -2.34 4.06 8.63
C VAL A 44 -2.82 5.49 8.93
N THR A 45 -3.91 5.92 8.29
CA THR A 45 -4.40 7.30 8.38
C THR A 45 -5.09 7.59 9.71
N PHE A 46 -5.98 6.71 10.18
CA PHE A 46 -6.79 6.91 11.38
C PHE A 46 -6.34 6.07 12.56
N GLY A 47 -6.01 4.80 12.33
CA GLY A 47 -5.80 3.77 13.36
C GLY A 47 -4.60 4.00 14.31
N PRO A 48 -3.75 2.98 14.57
CA PRO A 48 -2.76 3.01 15.65
C PRO A 48 -1.93 4.29 15.74
N LYS A 49 -1.57 4.66 16.97
CA LYS A 49 -0.85 5.93 17.24
C LYS A 49 0.53 5.97 16.58
N LYS A 50 1.15 4.81 16.38
CA LYS A 50 2.44 4.63 15.72
C LYS A 50 2.28 3.71 14.52
N VAL A 51 2.90 4.08 13.41
CA VAL A 51 2.88 3.32 12.16
C VAL A 51 4.31 3.19 11.67
N ILE A 52 4.72 1.95 11.43
CA ILE A 52 6.06 1.60 10.97
C ILE A 52 5.94 1.09 9.54
N PHE A 53 6.61 1.79 8.63
CA PHE A 53 6.80 1.34 7.27
C PHE A 53 8.14 0.61 7.16
N VAL A 54 8.12 -0.59 6.61
CA VAL A 54 9.33 -1.30 6.17
C VAL A 54 9.25 -1.46 4.67
N ALA A 55 10.23 -0.92 3.95
CA ALA A 55 10.24 -0.91 2.49
C ALA A 55 11.66 -1.15 1.96
N GLY A 56 11.77 -1.93 0.88
CA GLY A 56 13.02 -2.07 0.14
C GLY A 56 13.34 -0.84 -0.70
N ILE A 57 14.61 -0.70 -1.08
CA ILE A 57 15.09 0.45 -1.86
C ILE A 57 14.41 0.55 -3.23
N ASN A 58 13.97 -0.59 -3.77
CA ASN A 58 13.18 -0.70 -5.01
C ASN A 58 11.82 0.01 -4.96
N LYS A 59 11.42 0.56 -3.81
CA LYS A 59 10.17 1.32 -3.62
C LYS A 59 10.38 2.83 -3.65
N VAL A 60 11.62 3.31 -3.67
CA VAL A 60 11.94 4.73 -3.77
C VAL A 60 11.78 5.20 -5.22
N VAL A 61 11.08 6.32 -5.42
CA VAL A 61 10.78 6.90 -6.74
C VAL A 61 10.99 8.41 -6.71
N ASN A 62 11.19 9.02 -7.87
CA ASN A 62 11.47 10.46 -7.94
C ASN A 62 10.30 11.32 -7.44
N ASP A 63 9.07 10.99 -7.85
CA ASP A 63 7.88 11.81 -7.60
C ASP A 63 6.59 10.97 -7.54
N LEU A 64 5.45 11.65 -7.32
CA LEU A 64 4.13 11.01 -7.23
C LEU A 64 3.74 10.30 -8.54
N ASP A 65 4.06 10.87 -9.70
CA ASP A 65 3.72 10.31 -11.00
C ASP A 65 4.51 9.02 -11.26
N ALA A 66 5.80 9.02 -10.93
CA ALA A 66 6.65 7.84 -10.94
C ALA A 66 6.13 6.78 -9.96
N GLY A 67 5.64 7.19 -8.79
CA GLY A 67 4.98 6.31 -7.82
C GLY A 67 3.73 5.64 -8.36
N ILE A 68 2.85 6.39 -9.03
CA ILE A 68 1.65 5.83 -9.68
C ILE A 68 2.04 4.88 -10.82
N LYS A 69 3.03 5.24 -11.64
CA LYS A 69 3.55 4.38 -12.71
C LYS A 69 4.11 3.07 -12.16
N ARG A 70 4.92 3.12 -11.10
CA ARG A 70 5.43 1.94 -10.40
C ARG A 70 4.29 1.06 -9.92
N ILE A 71 3.29 1.64 -9.26
CA ILE A 71 2.11 0.90 -8.77
C ILE A 71 1.41 0.16 -9.91
N LYS A 72 1.18 0.84 -11.04
CA LYS A 72 0.56 0.24 -12.22
C LYS A 72 1.42 -0.87 -12.84
N SER A 73 2.74 -0.77 -12.81
CA SER A 73 3.63 -1.80 -13.37
C SER A 73 3.68 -3.07 -12.50
N ILE A 74 3.55 -2.95 -11.17
CA ILE A 74 3.60 -4.10 -10.25
C ILE A 74 2.24 -4.71 -9.93
N ALA A 75 1.14 -3.95 -10.05
CA ALA A 75 -0.20 -4.42 -9.72
C ALA A 75 -0.60 -5.73 -10.43
N PRO A 76 -0.27 -5.94 -11.73
CA PRO A 76 -0.50 -7.21 -12.41
C PRO A 76 0.10 -8.42 -11.67
N MET A 77 1.33 -8.29 -11.17
CA MET A 77 2.03 -9.35 -10.46
C MET A 77 1.35 -9.67 -9.13
N ASN A 78 0.87 -8.64 -8.41
CA ASN A 78 0.14 -8.85 -7.17
C ASN A 78 -1.26 -9.46 -7.40
N ALA A 79 -1.96 -9.05 -8.47
CA ALA A 79 -3.23 -9.64 -8.86
C ALA A 79 -3.09 -11.13 -9.21
N LYS A 80 -2.02 -11.48 -9.96
CA LYS A 80 -1.67 -12.87 -10.27
C LYS A 80 -1.32 -13.67 -9.01
N ARG A 81 -0.52 -13.10 -8.09
CA ARG A 81 -0.18 -13.73 -6.79
C ARG A 81 -1.42 -14.06 -5.95
N LEU A 82 -2.48 -13.25 -6.07
CA LEU A 82 -3.74 -13.41 -5.34
C LEU A 82 -4.75 -14.30 -6.09
N ASN A 83 -4.40 -14.86 -7.26
CA ASN A 83 -5.26 -15.69 -8.10
C ASN A 83 -6.59 -15.01 -8.49
N LEU A 84 -6.52 -13.74 -8.89
CA LEU A 84 -7.71 -12.95 -9.29
C LEU A 84 -7.93 -13.01 -10.80
N HIS A 85 -9.20 -13.04 -11.21
CA HIS A 85 -9.64 -13.05 -12.62
C HIS A 85 -9.74 -11.64 -13.19
N THR A 86 -8.63 -10.93 -13.15
CA THR A 86 -8.51 -9.57 -13.69
C THR A 86 -7.78 -9.60 -15.02
N PRO A 87 -8.08 -8.70 -15.98
CA PRO A 87 -7.35 -8.64 -17.25
C PRO A 87 -5.83 -8.53 -17.05
N CYS A 88 -5.39 -7.75 -16.06
CA CYS A 88 -3.97 -7.55 -15.79
C CYS A 88 -3.27 -8.80 -15.21
N ALA A 89 -3.96 -9.67 -14.49
CA ALA A 89 -3.38 -10.94 -14.03
C ALA A 89 -3.03 -11.87 -15.21
N THR A 90 -3.79 -11.78 -16.30
CA THR A 90 -3.57 -12.56 -17.53
C THR A 90 -2.57 -11.90 -18.46
N THR A 91 -2.72 -10.60 -18.74
CA THR A 91 -1.89 -9.89 -19.73
C THR A 91 -0.51 -9.49 -19.19
N GLY A 92 -0.35 -9.41 -17.87
CA GLY A 92 0.87 -8.91 -17.23
C GLY A 92 0.99 -7.37 -17.22
N PHE A 93 0.03 -6.64 -17.78
CA PHE A 93 0.04 -5.18 -17.84
C PHE A 93 -1.27 -4.59 -17.29
N CYS A 94 -1.16 -3.46 -16.60
CA CYS A 94 -2.34 -2.73 -16.13
C CYS A 94 -3.08 -2.11 -17.31
N SER A 95 -4.32 -2.52 -17.53
CA SER A 95 -5.20 -2.00 -18.59
C SER A 95 -6.28 -1.06 -18.06
N GLU A 96 -6.09 -0.52 -16.84
CA GLU A 96 -7.07 0.35 -16.16
C GLU A 96 -8.50 -0.22 -16.14
N CYS A 97 -8.60 -1.53 -15.90
CA CYS A 97 -9.86 -2.27 -16.02
C CYS A 97 -10.93 -1.88 -14.98
N SER A 98 -12.18 -2.15 -15.30
CA SER A 98 -13.34 -2.06 -14.40
C SER A 98 -13.74 -3.42 -13.79
N SER A 99 -12.83 -4.40 -13.72
CA SER A 99 -13.12 -5.72 -13.13
C SER A 99 -13.55 -5.59 -11.67
N GLU A 100 -14.59 -6.34 -11.29
CA GLU A 100 -15.07 -6.43 -9.90
C GLU A 100 -14.06 -7.08 -8.96
N GLU A 101 -13.11 -7.87 -9.49
CA GLU A 101 -12.05 -8.51 -8.72
C GLU A 101 -10.77 -7.64 -8.59
N ARG A 102 -10.80 -6.37 -9.01
CA ARG A 102 -9.61 -5.50 -8.96
C ARG A 102 -9.18 -5.20 -7.52
N ILE A 103 -7.87 -5.16 -7.29
CA ILE A 103 -7.26 -4.77 -6.00
C ILE A 103 -6.92 -3.28 -5.92
N CYS A 104 -7.05 -2.56 -7.03
CA CYS A 104 -6.57 -1.20 -7.20
C CYS A 104 -7.70 -0.19 -7.03
N GLU A 105 -8.27 -0.09 -5.83
CA GLU A 105 -9.47 0.69 -5.58
C GLU A 105 -9.16 2.07 -4.98
N THR A 106 -8.50 2.10 -3.83
CA THR A 106 -8.25 3.34 -3.09
C THR A 106 -6.76 3.71 -3.13
N TYR A 107 -6.46 4.86 -3.71
CA TYR A 107 -5.15 5.51 -3.55
C TYR A 107 -5.16 6.38 -2.29
N SER A 108 -4.10 6.27 -1.49
CA SER A 108 -3.84 7.16 -0.36
C SER A 108 -2.41 7.67 -0.42
N ILE A 109 -2.26 8.99 -0.27
CA ILE A 109 -0.96 9.66 -0.28
C ILE A 109 -0.78 10.36 1.06
N ILE A 110 0.32 10.03 1.74
CA ILE A 110 0.69 10.65 3.01
C ILE A 110 1.84 11.61 2.72
N ILE A 111 1.54 12.91 2.87
CA ILE A 111 2.49 13.98 2.57
C ILE A 111 3.28 14.39 3.82
N ASP A 112 2.62 14.46 4.98
CA ASP A 112 3.28 14.76 6.25
C ASP A 112 2.53 14.18 7.46
N SER A 113 3.12 14.37 8.64
CA SER A 113 2.45 14.13 9.93
C SER A 113 2.63 15.28 10.91
N ARG A 114 2.62 16.54 10.45
CA ARG A 114 2.89 17.71 11.31
C ARG A 114 1.89 17.83 12.47
N ARG A 115 0.62 17.50 12.22
CA ARG A 115 -0.43 17.45 13.26
C ARG A 115 -0.22 16.33 14.28
N ARG A 116 0.48 15.25 13.91
CA ARG A 116 0.77 14.09 14.77
C ARG A 116 2.27 13.76 14.66
N PRO A 117 3.15 14.56 15.29
CA PRO A 117 4.59 14.36 15.20
C PRO A 117 4.98 12.94 15.58
N TRP A 118 5.98 12.38 14.90
CA TRP A 118 6.54 11.06 15.18
C TRP A 118 5.53 9.90 15.04
N ARG A 119 4.42 10.09 14.30
CA ARG A 119 3.46 9.01 14.03
C ARG A 119 4.04 7.96 13.10
N TYR A 120 4.72 8.40 12.03
CA TYR A 120 5.29 7.51 11.02
C TYR A 120 6.78 7.30 11.26
N THR A 121 7.22 6.05 11.21
CA THR A 121 8.63 5.65 11.17
C THR A 121 8.85 4.87 9.89
N ILE A 122 9.87 5.23 9.12
CA ILE A 122 10.18 4.58 7.84
C ILE A 122 11.54 3.90 7.99
N VAL A 123 11.56 2.59 7.79
CA VAL A 123 12.77 1.77 7.73
C VAL A 123 12.98 1.41 6.26
N LEU A 124 13.97 2.05 5.64
CA LEU A 124 14.42 1.71 4.30
C LEU A 124 15.49 0.63 4.40
N VAL A 125 15.23 -0.50 3.74
CA VAL A 125 16.17 -1.61 3.63
C VAL A 125 16.91 -1.45 2.31
N GLY A 126 18.24 -1.55 2.33
CA GLY A 126 19.10 -1.41 1.15
C GLY A 126 18.99 -2.54 0.12
N GLU A 127 18.01 -3.43 0.26
CA GLU A 127 17.75 -4.57 -0.59
C GLU A 127 16.43 -4.41 -1.34
N GLU A 128 16.26 -5.12 -2.45
CA GLU A 128 14.99 -5.17 -3.17
C GLU A 128 14.01 -6.09 -2.44
N LEU A 129 12.99 -5.51 -1.79
CA LEU A 129 12.03 -6.25 -0.98
C LEU A 129 10.59 -6.04 -1.46
N GLY A 130 9.87 -7.15 -1.55
CA GLY A 130 8.46 -7.17 -1.94
C GLY A 130 8.22 -6.71 -3.38
N LEU A 131 6.93 -6.59 -3.71
CA LEU A 131 6.46 -6.01 -4.97
C LEU A 131 6.39 -4.49 -4.87
#